data_AF-A0A1Y3YAB4-F1
#
_entry.id   AF-A0A1Y3YAB4-F1
#
_cell.length_a   1.000
_cell.length_b   1.000
_cell.length_c   1.000
_cell.angle_alpha   90.00
_cell.angle_beta   90.00
_cell.angle_gamma   90.00
#
_symmetry.space_group_name_H-M   'P 1'
#
loop_
_entity.id
_entity.type
_entity.pdbx_description
1 polymer ?
#
loop_
_entity_poly.entity_id
_entity_poly.type
_entity_poly.pdbx_seq_one_letter_code
_entity_poly.pdbx_strand_id
1 'polypeptide(L)'
;MLKKGILFQGLPKKEGGDYRDITYLFLYGLSRNVLCRAKIRDMKREWREYLLEKADRSAYQAPVFWKMLKKEEKKCARIVLGLLEDLRNCEDVRAEKSWVCLRYLIRSGYRAEEEYLREKKEIFFSSLWELAGEEKGDILLRSSRICMCLLMAEEDHREIKADKGIFLFEEGIKKTEELWKNGEKTTTDSSFRDEKAEFLRVWIPFFFCLNKAPAGSARIGKKQTKVLT
;
A
#
# COMPACT_ATOMS: atom_id res chain seq x y z
N MET A 1 -2.13 -17.71 -6.65
CA MET A 1 -2.15 -16.33 -7.21
C MET A 1 -0.73 -15.74 -7.16
N LEU A 2 -0.22 -15.11 -8.24
CA LEU A 2 1.09 -14.44 -8.20
C LEU A 2 0.97 -13.16 -7.36
N LYS A 3 1.57 -13.16 -6.17
CA LYS A 3 1.66 -12.03 -5.23
C LYS A 3 2.51 -10.91 -5.86
N LYS A 4 1.90 -10.07 -6.67
CA LYS A 4 2.53 -8.91 -7.32
C LYS A 4 1.90 -7.61 -6.84
N GLY A 5 2.68 -6.53 -6.76
CA GLY A 5 2.22 -5.22 -6.30
C GLY A 5 2.84 -4.78 -4.98
N ILE A 6 2.79 -3.49 -4.68
CA ILE A 6 3.56 -2.89 -3.57
C ILE A 6 3.19 -3.46 -2.18
N LEU A 7 1.96 -3.94 -1.99
CA LEU A 7 1.53 -4.56 -0.73
C LEU A 7 2.10 -5.96 -0.49
N PHE A 8 2.46 -6.65 -1.57
CA PHE A 8 2.87 -8.06 -1.51
C PHE A 8 4.34 -8.27 -1.77
N GLN A 9 4.88 -7.51 -2.72
CA GLN A 9 6.30 -7.53 -3.05
C GLN A 9 7.03 -6.50 -2.21
N GLY A 10 6.43 -5.33 -1.96
CA GLY A 10 7.12 -4.19 -1.39
C GLY A 10 7.65 -3.25 -2.46
N LEU A 11 8.55 -2.34 -2.07
CA LEU A 11 9.17 -1.39 -3.01
C LEU A 11 10.56 -1.87 -3.43
N PRO A 12 10.93 -1.84 -4.71
CA PRO A 12 12.24 -2.32 -5.14
C PRO A 12 13.38 -1.55 -4.44
N LYS A 13 14.40 -2.26 -3.95
CA LYS A 13 15.63 -1.62 -3.45
C LYS A 13 16.53 -1.23 -4.62
N LYS A 14 17.26 -0.13 -4.46
CA LYS A 14 18.29 0.30 -5.42
C LYS A 14 19.52 -0.60 -5.45
N GLU A 15 19.85 -1.24 -4.32
CA GLU A 15 21.13 -1.93 -4.11
C GLU A 15 21.08 -3.45 -4.41
N GLY A 16 20.04 -3.95 -5.07
CA GLY A 16 19.89 -5.38 -5.42
C GLY A 16 18.43 -5.83 -5.39
N GLY A 17 18.12 -6.92 -6.12
CA GLY A 17 16.77 -7.39 -6.47
C GLY A 17 15.80 -7.79 -5.34
N ASP A 18 16.09 -7.39 -4.11
CA ASP A 18 15.19 -7.51 -2.97
C ASP A 18 14.23 -6.32 -2.88
N TYR A 19 13.03 -6.58 -2.39
CA TYR A 19 12.03 -5.55 -2.15
C TYR A 19 12.02 -5.12 -0.67
N ARG A 20 11.63 -3.88 -0.42
CA ARG A 20 11.43 -3.29 0.91
C ARG A 20 10.01 -3.52 1.35
N ASP A 21 9.87 -4.11 2.52
CA ASP A 21 8.58 -4.28 3.16
C ASP A 21 8.03 -2.92 3.65
N ILE A 22 6.83 -2.58 3.20
CA ILE A 22 6.15 -1.33 3.53
C ILE A 22 5.00 -1.51 4.53
N THR A 23 4.84 -2.70 5.11
CA THR A 23 3.73 -3.04 6.01
C THR A 23 3.58 -2.01 7.11
N TYR A 24 4.65 -1.69 7.83
CA TYR A 24 4.55 -0.76 8.95
C TYR A 24 4.28 0.69 8.51
N LEU A 25 4.71 1.10 7.31
CA LEU A 25 4.31 2.39 6.74
C LEU A 25 2.80 2.41 6.45
N PHE A 26 2.25 1.31 5.92
CA PHE A 26 0.81 1.18 5.74
C PHE A 26 0.04 1.28 7.05
N LEU A 27 0.47 0.51 8.05
CA LEU A 27 -0.15 0.51 9.37
C LEU A 27 -0.04 1.89 10.03
N TYR A 28 1.11 2.56 9.92
CA TYR A 28 1.35 3.88 10.48
C TYR A 28 0.43 4.93 9.84
N GLY A 29 0.42 5.03 8.51
CA GLY A 29 -0.43 5.98 7.80
C GLY A 29 -1.92 5.81 8.13
N LEU A 30 -2.44 4.60 7.92
CA LEU A 30 -3.87 4.33 8.10
C LEU A 30 -4.31 4.50 9.55
N SER A 31 -3.48 4.12 10.52
CA SER A 31 -3.82 4.29 11.93
C SER A 31 -3.80 5.74 12.40
N ARG A 32 -2.98 6.59 11.80
CA ARG A 32 -2.87 8.03 12.11
C ARG A 32 -3.96 8.86 11.44
N ASN A 33 -4.57 8.36 10.37
CA ASN A 33 -5.69 8.99 9.71
C ASN A 33 -7.00 8.89 10.53
N VAL A 34 -7.58 10.03 10.88
CA VAL A 34 -8.81 10.11 11.70
C VAL A 34 -10.00 9.45 11.03
N LEU A 35 -10.16 9.63 9.71
CA LEU A 35 -11.27 9.07 8.94
C LEU A 35 -11.16 7.55 8.86
N CYS A 36 -9.96 7.01 8.62
CA CYS A 36 -9.72 5.56 8.67
C CYS A 36 -10.11 4.97 10.02
N ARG A 37 -9.70 5.61 11.13
CA ARG A 37 -10.10 5.17 12.48
C ARG A 37 -11.62 5.20 12.69
N ALA A 38 -12.30 6.23 12.18
CA ALA A 38 -13.75 6.31 12.24
C ALA A 38 -14.40 5.17 11.45
N LYS A 39 -13.98 4.93 10.20
CA LYS A 39 -14.50 3.81 9.39
C LYS A 39 -14.27 2.45 10.04
N ILE A 40 -13.12 2.23 10.68
CA ILE A 40 -12.86 0.99 11.45
C ILE A 40 -13.80 0.88 12.66
N ARG A 41 -14.11 1.99 13.34
CA ARG A 41 -15.08 2.02 14.45
C ARG A 41 -16.51 1.71 13.99
N ASP A 42 -16.84 1.97 12.74
CA ASP A 42 -18.16 1.66 12.18
C ASP A 42 -18.29 0.22 11.65
N MET A 43 -17.17 -0.52 11.55
CA MET A 43 -17.21 -1.93 11.16
C MET A 43 -18.01 -2.77 12.17
N LYS A 44 -18.68 -3.81 11.67
CA LYS A 44 -19.34 -4.82 12.51
C LYS A 44 -18.35 -5.40 13.51
N ARG A 45 -18.79 -5.57 14.76
CA ARG A 45 -17.92 -6.01 15.88
C ARG A 45 -17.28 -7.36 15.57
N GLU A 46 -18.06 -8.30 15.06
CA GLU A 46 -17.63 -9.66 14.74
C GLU A 46 -16.52 -9.64 13.68
N TRP A 47 -16.60 -8.70 12.73
CA TRP A 47 -15.56 -8.55 11.72
C TRP A 47 -14.26 -8.01 12.31
N ARG A 48 -14.36 -7.06 13.24
CA ARG A 48 -13.17 -6.54 13.93
C ARG A 48 -12.50 -7.59 14.79
N GLU A 49 -13.26 -8.36 15.56
CA GLU A 49 -12.72 -9.41 16.43
C GLU A 49 -11.95 -10.45 15.61
N TYR A 50 -12.55 -10.91 14.51
CA TYR A 50 -11.88 -11.78 13.55
C TYR A 50 -10.55 -11.18 13.02
N LEU A 51 -10.53 -9.90 12.64
CA LEU A 51 -9.30 -9.26 12.13
C LEU A 51 -8.24 -9.10 13.22
N LEU A 52 -8.63 -8.88 14.48
CA LEU A 52 -7.69 -8.84 15.60
C LEU A 52 -7.03 -10.20 15.83
N GLU A 53 -7.79 -11.29 15.78
CA GLU A 53 -7.25 -12.65 15.90
C GLU A 53 -6.23 -12.96 14.79
N LYS A 54 -6.48 -12.48 13.57
CA LYS A 54 -5.54 -12.60 12.45
C LYS A 54 -4.26 -11.81 12.71
N ALA A 55 -4.40 -10.56 13.16
CA ALA A 55 -3.27 -9.72 13.49
C ALA A 55 -2.39 -10.35 14.57
N ASP A 56 -2.98 -10.98 15.59
CA ASP A 56 -2.25 -11.59 16.71
C ASP A 56 -1.37 -12.77 16.29
N ARG A 57 -1.68 -13.40 15.15
CA ARG A 57 -0.88 -14.49 14.55
C ARG A 57 0.14 -13.99 13.52
N SER A 58 0.13 -12.70 13.21
CA SER A 58 1.03 -12.10 12.22
C SER A 58 2.48 -12.12 12.72
N ALA A 59 3.44 -12.26 11.80
CA ALA A 59 4.84 -12.04 12.09
C ALA A 59 5.19 -10.56 12.35
N TYR A 60 4.29 -9.62 11.99
CA TYR A 60 4.51 -8.18 12.12
C TYR A 60 4.15 -7.67 13.52
N GLN A 61 4.95 -8.07 14.51
CA GLN A 61 4.72 -7.75 15.93
C GLN A 61 5.81 -6.88 16.57
N ALA A 62 6.49 -6.03 15.78
CA ALA A 62 7.60 -5.21 16.25
C ALA A 62 7.22 -4.33 17.47
N PRO A 63 7.80 -4.53 18.67
CA PRO A 63 7.41 -3.78 19.86
C PRO A 63 7.64 -2.28 19.76
N VAL A 64 8.70 -1.86 19.07
CA VAL A 64 9.00 -0.44 18.84
C VAL A 64 7.90 0.25 18.04
N PHE A 65 7.35 -0.43 17.03
CA PHE A 65 6.21 0.10 16.28
C PHE A 65 5.03 0.40 17.16
N TRP A 66 4.63 -0.59 17.95
CA TRP A 66 3.46 -0.44 18.78
C TRP A 66 3.68 0.68 19.81
N LYS A 67 4.88 0.86 20.36
CA LYS A 67 5.18 1.95 21.30
C LYS A 67 4.98 3.35 20.70
N MET A 68 5.12 3.52 19.38
CA MET A 68 4.93 4.82 18.70
C MET A 68 3.46 5.22 18.56
N LEU A 69 2.54 4.27 18.68
CA LEU A 69 1.12 4.50 18.44
C LEU A 69 0.34 4.75 19.75
N LYS A 70 -0.63 5.67 19.70
CA LYS A 70 -1.62 5.87 20.76
C LYS A 70 -2.60 4.71 20.82
N LYS A 71 -3.37 4.59 21.92
CA LYS A 71 -4.31 3.47 22.15
C LYS A 71 -5.26 3.20 20.96
N GLU A 72 -5.92 4.25 20.45
CA GLU A 72 -6.84 4.12 19.31
C GLU A 72 -6.11 3.83 17.99
N GLU A 73 -4.90 4.38 17.81
CA GLU A 73 -4.06 4.13 16.65
C GLU A 73 -3.58 2.67 16.64
N LYS A 74 -3.14 2.13 17.78
CA LYS A 74 -2.77 0.71 17.96
C LYS A 74 -3.91 -0.22 17.55
N LYS A 75 -5.12 0.05 18.03
CA LYS A 75 -6.30 -0.76 17.70
C LYS A 75 -6.58 -0.71 16.20
N CYS A 76 -6.52 0.48 15.60
CA CYS A 76 -6.67 0.66 14.16
C CYS A 76 -5.59 -0.11 13.37
N ALA A 77 -4.32 0.05 13.73
CA ALA A 77 -3.19 -0.63 13.09
C ALA A 77 -3.31 -2.16 13.19
N ARG A 78 -3.74 -2.72 14.32
CA ARG A 78 -4.00 -4.16 14.45
C ARG A 78 -5.11 -4.63 13.50
N ILE A 79 -6.21 -3.90 13.39
CA ILE A 79 -7.29 -4.23 12.44
C ILE A 79 -6.79 -4.21 11.00
N VAL A 80 -6.03 -3.17 10.62
CA VAL A 80 -5.42 -3.07 9.29
C VAL A 80 -4.45 -4.22 9.04
N LEU A 81 -3.63 -4.59 10.03
CA LEU A 81 -2.74 -5.74 9.93
C LEU A 81 -3.51 -7.04 9.66
N GLY A 82 -4.63 -7.25 10.35
CA GLY A 82 -5.52 -8.39 10.07
C GLY A 82 -6.04 -8.42 8.63
N LEU A 83 -6.37 -7.25 8.05
CA LEU A 83 -6.75 -7.15 6.64
C LEU A 83 -5.60 -7.57 5.73
N LEU A 84 -4.38 -7.11 6.02
CA LEU A 84 -3.18 -7.45 5.24
C LEU A 84 -2.83 -8.94 5.34
N GLU A 85 -3.02 -9.57 6.51
CA GLU A 85 -2.82 -11.00 6.68
C GLU A 85 -3.81 -11.82 5.86
N ASP A 86 -5.09 -11.46 5.85
CA ASP A 86 -6.06 -12.11 4.98
C ASP A 86 -5.71 -11.95 3.50
N LEU A 87 -5.29 -10.74 3.10
CA LEU A 87 -4.82 -10.49 1.73
C LEU A 87 -3.62 -11.37 1.37
N ARG A 88 -2.65 -11.56 2.27
CA ARG A 88 -1.46 -12.40 2.03
C ARG A 88 -1.79 -13.89 1.94
N ASN A 89 -2.88 -14.32 2.57
CA ASN A 89 -3.33 -15.71 2.52
C ASN A 89 -4.18 -16.03 1.27
N CYS A 90 -4.47 -15.03 0.44
CA CYS A 90 -4.69 -15.03 -1.03
C CYS A 90 -5.71 -15.99 -1.69
N GLU A 91 -6.36 -16.92 -0.99
CA GLU A 91 -7.11 -18.01 -1.67
C GLU A 91 -8.56 -18.19 -1.19
N ASP A 92 -9.12 -17.23 -0.45
CA ASP A 92 -10.51 -17.32 0.02
C ASP A 92 -11.33 -16.03 -0.19
N VAL A 93 -12.64 -16.14 0.05
CA VAL A 93 -13.62 -15.03 0.04
C VAL A 93 -13.23 -13.93 1.05
N ARG A 94 -12.41 -14.25 2.07
CA ARG A 94 -11.97 -13.28 3.07
C ARG A 94 -10.93 -12.32 2.50
N ALA A 95 -10.04 -12.79 1.63
CA ALA A 95 -9.09 -11.93 0.92
C ALA A 95 -9.82 -10.84 0.09
N GLU A 96 -10.86 -11.21 -0.66
CA GLU A 96 -11.66 -10.23 -1.43
C GLU A 96 -12.34 -9.21 -0.52
N LYS A 97 -12.98 -9.69 0.56
CA LYS A 97 -13.62 -8.79 1.53
C LYS A 97 -12.60 -7.85 2.19
N SER A 98 -11.42 -8.36 2.53
CA SER A 98 -10.33 -7.57 3.10
C SER A 98 -9.77 -6.57 2.10
N TRP A 99 -9.73 -6.90 0.81
CA TRP A 99 -9.35 -5.99 -0.26
C TRP A 99 -10.34 -4.82 -0.39
N VAL A 100 -11.63 -5.12 -0.51
CA VAL A 100 -12.69 -4.11 -0.59
C VAL A 100 -12.66 -3.19 0.62
N CYS A 101 -12.45 -3.77 1.81
CA CYS A 101 -12.34 -3.03 3.05
C CYS A 101 -11.10 -2.11 3.06
N LEU A 102 -9.93 -2.60 2.67
CA LEU A 102 -8.70 -1.82 2.60
C LEU A 102 -8.81 -0.66 1.61
N ARG A 103 -9.33 -0.92 0.40
CA ARG A 103 -9.59 0.12 -0.60
C ARG A 103 -10.48 1.23 -0.05
N TYR A 104 -11.59 0.84 0.58
CA TYR A 104 -12.54 1.80 1.13
C TYR A 104 -11.91 2.66 2.22
N LEU A 105 -11.07 2.07 3.09
CA LEU A 105 -10.32 2.83 4.09
C LEU A 105 -9.38 3.85 3.45
N ILE A 106 -8.59 3.42 2.47
CA ILE A 106 -7.60 4.28 1.81
C ILE A 106 -8.29 5.44 1.09
N ARG A 107 -9.26 5.15 0.23
CA ARG A 107 -9.97 6.18 -0.56
C ARG A 107 -10.79 7.13 0.32
N SER A 108 -11.35 6.63 1.42
CA SER A 108 -12.03 7.50 2.40
C SER A 108 -11.06 8.38 3.19
N GLY A 109 -9.89 7.84 3.56
CA GLY A 109 -8.92 8.52 4.40
C GLY A 109 -8.04 9.52 3.65
N TYR A 110 -7.70 9.20 2.40
CA TYR A 110 -6.73 9.93 1.58
C TYR A 110 -7.39 10.53 0.34
N ARG A 111 -8.54 11.17 0.56
CA ARG A 111 -9.37 11.72 -0.52
C ARG A 111 -8.66 12.81 -1.31
N ALA A 112 -7.83 13.64 -0.67
CA ALA A 112 -7.05 14.66 -1.37
C ALA A 112 -6.03 14.03 -2.32
N GLU A 113 -5.38 12.96 -1.89
CA GLU A 113 -4.47 12.16 -2.71
C GLU A 113 -5.22 11.46 -3.85
N GLU A 114 -6.38 10.87 -3.58
CA GLU A 114 -7.24 10.26 -4.61
C GLU A 114 -7.67 11.28 -5.67
N GLU A 115 -8.14 12.46 -5.25
CA GLU A 115 -8.55 13.54 -6.15
C GLU A 115 -7.39 14.03 -7.03
N TYR A 116 -6.22 14.23 -6.42
CA TYR A 116 -5.00 14.58 -7.16
C TYR A 116 -4.63 13.51 -8.21
N LEU A 117 -4.64 12.23 -7.81
CA LEU A 117 -4.38 11.10 -8.70
C LEU A 117 -5.46 10.93 -9.76
N ARG A 118 -6.66 11.48 -9.59
CA ARG A 118 -7.69 11.43 -10.65
C ARG A 118 -7.52 12.56 -11.66
N GLU A 119 -7.14 13.75 -11.21
CA GLU A 119 -7.15 14.97 -12.02
C GLU A 119 -5.88 15.17 -12.85
N LYS A 120 -4.72 14.69 -12.36
CA LYS A 120 -3.44 14.97 -13.01
C LYS A 120 -3.16 14.01 -14.16
N LYS A 121 -2.98 14.53 -15.38
CA LYS A 121 -2.61 13.72 -16.56
C LYS A 121 -1.28 12.98 -16.39
N GLU A 122 -0.29 13.64 -15.80
CA GLU A 122 1.01 13.07 -15.47
C GLU A 122 1.28 13.23 -13.97
N ILE A 123 1.82 12.19 -13.33
CA ILE A 123 2.15 12.20 -11.91
C ILE A 123 3.65 12.02 -11.76
N PHE A 124 4.27 12.87 -10.95
CA PHE A 124 5.69 12.81 -10.62
C PHE A 124 5.88 12.58 -9.12
N PHE A 125 6.97 11.91 -8.74
CA PHE A 125 7.30 11.66 -7.33
C PHE A 125 7.46 12.96 -6.53
N SER A 126 8.13 13.98 -7.08
CA SER A 126 8.25 15.29 -6.42
C SER A 126 6.88 15.90 -6.10
N SER A 127 5.92 15.81 -7.02
CA SER A 127 4.58 16.35 -6.81
C SER A 127 3.79 15.57 -5.78
N LEU A 128 3.96 14.24 -5.70
CA LEU A 128 3.39 13.44 -4.60
C LEU A 128 4.05 13.77 -3.26
N TRP A 129 5.36 14.01 -3.26
CA TRP A 129 6.09 14.44 -2.08
C TRP A 129 5.54 15.77 -1.57
N GLU A 130 5.38 16.76 -2.44
CA GLU A 130 4.76 18.06 -2.13
C GLU A 130 3.32 17.92 -1.61
N LEU A 131 2.50 17.11 -2.27
CA LEU A 131 1.11 16.84 -1.85
C LEU A 131 1.02 16.22 -0.45
N ALA A 132 1.97 15.34 -0.11
CA ALA A 132 2.08 14.75 1.22
C ALA A 132 2.46 15.79 2.31
N GLY A 133 2.70 17.04 1.92
CA GLY A 133 2.80 18.22 2.78
C GLY A 133 4.17 18.42 3.43
N GLU A 134 4.42 19.65 3.87
CA GLU A 134 5.56 20.02 4.73
C GLU A 134 5.22 19.79 6.20
N GLU A 135 4.66 18.63 6.58
CA GLU A 135 4.47 18.34 8.00
C GLU A 135 5.85 18.35 8.67
N LYS A 136 6.15 19.46 9.35
CA LYS A 136 7.37 19.68 10.10
C LYS A 136 7.51 18.54 11.12
N GLY A 137 8.26 17.49 10.76
CA GLY A 137 8.79 16.51 11.68
C GLY A 137 8.38 15.05 11.49
N ASP A 138 7.31 14.71 10.74
CA ASP A 138 6.88 13.30 10.62
C ASP A 138 7.16 12.73 9.21
N ILE A 139 8.44 12.47 8.94
CA ILE A 139 8.89 11.84 7.69
C ILE A 139 8.25 10.45 7.46
N LEU A 140 7.88 9.76 8.53
CA LEU A 140 7.21 8.46 8.47
C LEU A 140 5.78 8.62 7.95
N LEU A 141 5.04 9.61 8.46
CA LEU A 141 3.69 9.90 8.00
C LEU A 141 3.70 10.32 6.54
N ARG A 142 4.63 11.19 6.14
CA ARG A 142 4.78 11.61 4.73
C ARG A 142 5.09 10.41 3.82
N SER A 143 6.04 9.56 4.21
CA SER A 143 6.37 8.33 3.48
C SER A 143 5.19 7.37 3.40
N SER A 144 4.40 7.27 4.48
CA SER A 144 3.20 6.45 4.54
C SER A 144 2.13 6.95 3.58
N ARG A 145 1.92 8.28 3.49
CA ARG A 145 0.99 8.89 2.52
C ARG A 145 1.38 8.56 1.09
N ILE A 146 2.66 8.63 0.77
CA ILE A 146 3.15 8.26 -0.57
C ILE A 146 2.90 6.78 -0.85
N CYS A 147 3.07 5.89 0.13
CA CYS A 147 2.70 4.47 -0.04
C CYS A 147 1.21 4.29 -0.39
N MET A 148 0.31 5.11 0.18
CA MET A 148 -1.11 5.10 -0.19
C MET A 148 -1.33 5.58 -1.63
N CYS A 149 -0.64 6.64 -2.04
CA CYS A 149 -0.69 7.12 -3.43
C CYS A 149 -0.20 6.05 -4.41
N LEU A 150 0.89 5.37 -4.09
CA LEU A 150 1.44 4.29 -4.92
C LEU A 150 0.44 3.15 -5.06
N LEU A 151 -0.27 2.77 -3.99
CA LEU A 151 -1.28 1.71 -4.06
C LEU A 151 -2.51 2.11 -4.88
N MET A 152 -2.99 3.35 -4.68
CA MET A 152 -4.13 3.86 -5.46
C MET A 152 -3.77 3.97 -6.95
N ALA A 153 -2.57 4.45 -7.27
CA ALA A 153 -2.08 4.52 -8.63
C ALA A 153 -1.89 3.13 -9.25
N GLU A 154 -1.35 2.17 -8.50
CA GLU A 154 -1.24 0.77 -8.93
C GLU A 154 -2.62 0.19 -9.29
N GLU A 155 -3.60 0.41 -8.43
CA GLU A 155 -4.96 -0.05 -8.61
C GLU A 155 -5.67 0.60 -9.81
N ASP A 156 -5.47 1.90 -10.01
CA ASP A 156 -6.05 2.66 -11.11
C ASP A 156 -5.20 2.55 -12.41
N HIS A 157 -4.20 1.66 -12.43
CA HIS A 157 -3.27 1.43 -13.55
C HIS A 157 -2.60 2.72 -14.06
N ARG A 158 -2.22 3.58 -13.12
CA ARG A 158 -1.59 4.87 -13.37
C ARG A 158 -0.09 4.81 -13.14
N GLU A 159 0.67 5.31 -14.11
CA GLU A 159 2.12 5.44 -13.99
C GLU A 159 2.50 6.68 -13.17
N ILE A 160 3.42 6.50 -12.23
CA ILE A 160 4.07 7.57 -11.49
C ILE A 160 5.51 7.69 -12.01
N LYS A 161 5.83 8.83 -12.60
CA LYS A 161 7.14 9.11 -13.17
C LYS A 161 8.16 9.37 -12.06
N ALA A 162 9.27 8.65 -12.12
CA ALA A 162 10.42 8.89 -11.24
C ALA A 162 11.12 10.21 -11.58
N ASP A 163 11.44 10.99 -10.55
CA ASP A 163 12.24 12.21 -10.62
C ASP A 163 13.06 12.37 -9.34
N LYS A 164 13.66 13.55 -9.10
CA LYS A 164 14.46 13.81 -7.90
C LYS A 164 13.70 13.58 -6.58
N GLY A 165 12.37 13.63 -6.58
CA GLY A 165 11.56 13.38 -5.39
C GLY A 165 11.66 11.95 -4.87
N ILE A 166 12.08 10.98 -5.70
CA ILE A 166 12.25 9.59 -5.29
C ILE A 166 13.33 9.44 -4.20
N PHE A 167 14.38 10.26 -4.23
CA PHE A 167 15.47 10.18 -3.25
C PHE A 167 15.00 10.57 -1.85
N LEU A 168 14.11 11.57 -1.75
CA LEU A 168 13.53 12.01 -0.48
C LEU A 168 12.63 10.92 0.13
N PHE A 169 11.88 10.23 -0.73
CA PHE A 169 11.06 9.10 -0.33
C PHE A 169 11.92 7.91 0.14
N GLU A 170 12.99 7.58 -0.57
CA GLU A 170 13.92 6.53 -0.18
C GLU A 170 14.62 6.81 1.14
N GLU A 171 15.01 8.06 1.39
CA GLU A 171 15.58 8.49 2.68
C GLU A 171 14.57 8.28 3.81
N GLY A 172 13.30 8.63 3.57
CA GLY A 172 12.21 8.36 4.50
C GLY A 172 12.05 6.88 4.82
N ILE A 173 12.06 6.01 3.79
CA ILE A 173 11.98 4.56 3.99
C ILE A 173 13.21 4.02 4.73
N LYS A 174 14.44 4.46 4.38
CA LYS A 174 15.67 4.02 5.08
C LYS A 174 15.61 4.35 6.57
N LYS A 175 15.21 5.58 6.93
CA LYS A 175 14.98 5.99 8.33
C LYS A 175 13.93 5.13 9.02
N THR A 176 12.88 4.74 8.30
CA THR A 176 11.84 3.84 8.80
C THR A 176 12.46 2.46 9.12
N GLU A 177 13.16 1.86 8.15
CA GLU A 177 13.89 0.58 8.29
C GLU A 177 14.86 0.58 9.47
N GLU A 178 15.62 1.65 9.66
CA GLU A 178 16.53 1.84 10.79
C GLU A 178 15.78 1.93 12.13
N LEU A 179 14.65 2.62 12.21
CA LEU A 179 13.87 2.71 13.44
C LEU A 179 13.33 1.35 13.89
N TRP A 180 12.88 0.51 12.94
CA TRP A 180 12.43 -0.85 13.28
C TRP A 180 13.60 -1.74 13.70
N LYS A 181 14.72 -1.70 12.97
CA LYS A 181 15.93 -2.49 13.25
C LYS A 181 16.66 -2.06 14.52
N ASN A 182 16.70 -0.77 14.84
CA ASN A 182 17.32 -0.25 16.07
C ASN A 182 16.47 -0.57 17.31
N GLY A 183 15.19 -0.89 17.12
CA GLY A 183 14.38 -1.56 18.13
C GLY A 183 14.80 -3.01 18.44
N GLU A 184 15.48 -3.66 17.49
CA GLU A 184 16.09 -4.98 17.66
C GLU A 184 17.55 -4.87 18.11
N LYS A 185 18.26 -3.80 17.70
CA LYS A 185 19.66 -3.53 18.02
C LYS A 185 19.84 -2.69 19.29
N THR A 186 19.61 -3.31 20.46
CA THR A 186 20.49 -3.09 21.62
C THR A 186 21.80 -3.90 21.52
N THR A 187 22.23 -4.26 20.31
CA THR A 187 23.54 -4.84 20.03
C THR A 187 24.04 -4.45 18.63
N THR A 188 25.21 -3.81 18.62
CA THR A 188 26.19 -3.64 17.52
C THR A 188 25.82 -2.81 16.28
N ASP A 189 26.08 -1.50 16.43
CA ASP A 189 27.09 -0.64 15.80
C ASP A 189 27.46 -0.68 14.29
N SER A 190 27.60 0.55 13.76
CA SER A 190 28.38 1.04 12.59
C SER A 190 27.98 0.55 11.17
N SER A 191 28.16 1.26 10.03
CA SER A 191 28.63 2.61 9.67
C SER A 191 28.27 2.93 8.19
N PHE A 192 28.22 4.23 7.87
CA PHE A 192 28.25 5.00 6.59
C PHE A 192 28.51 4.32 5.22
N ARG A 193 27.86 4.84 4.14
CA ARG A 193 28.47 5.65 3.04
C ARG A 193 27.47 6.13 1.98
N ASP A 194 27.69 7.36 1.51
CA ASP A 194 27.07 8.01 0.33
C ASP A 194 27.62 7.41 -0.97
N GLU A 195 26.77 7.17 -1.98
CA GLU A 195 27.22 7.09 -3.38
C GLU A 195 26.13 7.45 -4.41
N LYS A 196 26.60 8.08 -5.49
CA LYS A 196 25.85 8.82 -6.52
C LYS A 196 25.10 7.93 -7.52
N ALA A 197 24.11 8.56 -8.13
CA ALA A 197 23.03 7.99 -8.92
C ALA A 197 23.38 7.61 -10.37
N GLU A 198 22.99 6.40 -10.76
CA GLU A 198 22.55 6.05 -12.12
C GLU A 198 21.02 6.00 -12.16
N PHE A 199 20.43 6.78 -13.07
CA PHE A 199 18.98 6.97 -13.18
C PHE A 199 18.32 5.77 -13.88
N LEU A 200 17.67 4.92 -13.10
CA LEU A 200 16.70 3.95 -13.63
C LEU A 200 15.34 4.63 -13.82
N ARG A 201 14.80 4.55 -15.05
CA ARG A 201 13.35 4.67 -15.26
C ARG A 201 12.71 3.56 -14.43
N VAL A 202 12.07 3.91 -13.33
CA VAL A 202 11.25 2.97 -12.57
C VAL A 202 9.97 2.75 -13.39
N TRP A 203 10.07 1.94 -14.45
CA TRP A 203 8.91 1.37 -15.11
C TRP A 203 8.47 0.22 -14.22
N ILE A 204 7.39 0.40 -13.46
CA ILE A 204 6.81 -0.70 -12.70
C ILE A 204 5.61 -1.25 -13.45
N PRO A 205 5.77 -2.32 -14.25
CA PRO A 205 4.63 -2.99 -14.86
C PRO A 205 3.88 -3.76 -13.78
N PHE A 206 2.93 -3.11 -13.11
CA PHE A 206 2.04 -3.78 -12.17
C PHE A 206 0.77 -4.25 -12.90
N PHE A 207 0.78 -5.52 -13.27
CA PHE A 207 -0.42 -6.22 -13.70
C PHE A 207 -1.21 -6.66 -12.46
N PHE A 208 -2.28 -5.93 -12.13
CA PHE A 208 -3.35 -6.49 -11.31
C PHE A 208 -4.29 -7.27 -12.22
N CYS A 209 -4.37 -8.58 -12.02
CA CYS A 209 -5.28 -9.45 -12.75
C CYS A 209 -6.46 -9.80 -11.84
N LEU A 210 -7.41 -8.87 -11.68
CA LEU A 210 -8.80 -9.26 -11.42
C LEU A 210 -9.45 -9.51 -12.79
N ASN A 211 -9.00 -10.55 -13.48
CA ASN A 211 -9.79 -11.12 -14.56
C ASN A 211 -11.05 -11.72 -13.93
N LYS A 212 -12.11 -10.92 -13.81
CA LYS A 212 -13.41 -11.48 -14.18
C LYS A 212 -13.26 -11.87 -15.65
N ALA A 213 -13.47 -13.14 -15.94
CA ALA A 213 -13.59 -13.63 -17.31
C ALA A 213 -14.42 -12.61 -18.12
N PRO A 214 -14.02 -12.29 -19.37
CA PRO A 214 -14.83 -11.41 -20.19
C PRO A 214 -16.23 -12.00 -20.26
N ALA A 215 -17.23 -11.18 -19.94
CA ALA A 215 -18.61 -11.48 -20.24
C ALA A 215 -18.65 -11.90 -21.71
N GLY A 216 -18.91 -13.19 -21.94
CA GLY A 216 -19.04 -13.76 -23.27
C GLY A 216 -20.14 -13.02 -23.99
N SER A 217 -19.70 -12.10 -24.85
CA SER A 217 -20.31 -11.66 -26.08
C SER A 217 -21.68 -12.25 -26.37
N ALA A 218 -22.65 -11.34 -26.43
CA ALA A 218 -23.85 -11.49 -27.22
C ALA A 218 -23.55 -12.18 -28.55
N ARG A 219 -24.09 -13.39 -28.77
CA ARG A 219 -24.21 -13.97 -30.10
C ARG A 219 -25.28 -13.19 -30.86
N ILE A 220 -24.88 -12.07 -31.47
CA ILE A 220 -25.56 -11.55 -32.66
C ILE A 220 -24.78 -12.10 -33.86
N GLY A 221 -25.36 -13.09 -34.53
CA GLY A 221 -24.73 -13.79 -35.64
C GLY A 221 -25.75 -14.39 -36.58
N LYS A 222 -26.31 -13.51 -37.44
CA LYS A 222 -26.77 -13.72 -38.81
C LYS A 222 -27.55 -15.01 -39.15
N LYS A 223 -28.84 -14.81 -39.46
CA LYS A 223 -29.64 -15.66 -40.35
C LYS A 223 -28.84 -16.01 -41.62
N GLN A 224 -28.60 -17.29 -41.86
CA GLN A 224 -28.33 -17.79 -43.20
C GLN A 224 -29.66 -18.13 -43.86
N THR A 225 -30.00 -17.37 -44.88
CA THR A 225 -31.03 -17.71 -45.86
C THR A 225 -30.47 -18.84 -46.73
N LYS A 226 -31.05 -20.04 -46.68
CA LYS A 226 -30.88 -21.05 -47.73
C LYS A 226 -32.11 -20.99 -48.63
N VAL A 227 -31.86 -20.64 -49.88
CA VAL A 227 -32.80 -20.67 -51.00
C VAL A 227 -33.07 -22.13 -51.37
N LEU A 228 -34.34 -22.45 -51.58
CA LEU A 228 -34.85 -23.68 -52.17
C LEU A 228 -34.51 -23.73 -53.67
N THR A 229 -33.91 -24.83 -54.11
CA THR A 229 -34.12 -25.47 -55.42
C THR A 229 -33.79 -26.94 -55.26
#